data_AF-A0A4Y4G7V1-F1
#
_entry.id   AF-A0A4Y4G7V1-F1
#
_cell.length_a   1.000
_cell.length_b   1.000
_cell.length_c   1.000
_cell.angle_alpha   90.00
_cell.angle_beta   90.00
_cell.angle_gamma   90.00
#
_symmetry.space_group_name_H-M   'P 1'
#
loop_
_entity.id
_entity.type
_entity.pdbx_description
1 polymer ?
#
loop_
_entity_poly.entity_id
_entity_poly.type
_entity_poly.pdbx_seq_one_letter_code
_entity_poly.pdbx_strand_id
1 'polypeptide(L)'
;MLLPHTKSKKVSLTKERRQETWLHLSSAQQLAIQRHIRYQQTSLFMNYELVGHGRHWSLVDYHENLNYDTKNLPQLYCDCGRRLKHQYILINDLGEKIKLGITHFADHIGISEQVARQLQAQIHRLNFGLDELLQRIRRHAGLNPAMQRWFLTNQDLFPDAPNHTADFVSDNLPPDRDIQAEIVRTYKKNNYVKKARVHKKTTKLNKDAWQEIFRDI
;
A
#
# COMPACT_ATOMS: atom_id res chain seq x y z
N MET A 1 -6.34 0.27 29.07
CA MET A 1 -5.47 1.25 28.36
C MET A 1 -5.93 1.34 26.92
N LEU A 2 -6.58 2.43 26.53
CA LEU A 2 -7.02 2.67 25.15
C LEU A 2 -5.90 3.40 24.41
N LEU A 3 -5.33 2.76 23.39
CA LEU A 3 -4.39 3.41 22.48
C LEU A 3 -5.10 4.57 21.76
N PRO A 4 -4.49 5.75 21.63
CA PRO A 4 -5.13 6.89 20.98
C PRO A 4 -5.28 6.58 19.48
N HIS A 5 -6.52 6.47 19.00
CA HIS A 5 -6.82 6.41 17.57
C HIS A 5 -6.48 7.76 16.93
N THR A 6 -5.25 7.91 16.45
CA THR A 6 -4.91 8.98 15.49
C THR A 6 -5.80 8.80 14.27
N LYS A 7 -6.67 9.77 13.98
CA LYS A 7 -7.51 9.77 12.77
C LYS A 7 -6.59 9.71 11.54
N SER A 8 -6.42 8.51 10.98
CA SER A 8 -5.81 8.37 9.66
C SER A 8 -6.73 9.06 8.65
N LYS A 9 -6.27 10.16 8.04
CA LYS A 9 -6.87 10.70 6.82
C LYS A 9 -6.63 9.67 5.73
N LYS A 10 -7.52 8.68 5.63
CA LYS A 10 -7.41 7.61 4.65
C LYS A 10 -7.31 8.22 3.25
N VAL A 11 -6.22 7.92 2.56
CA VAL A 11 -6.04 8.36 1.18
C VAL A 11 -6.97 7.53 0.32
N SER A 12 -7.81 8.19 -0.47
CA SER A 12 -8.63 7.56 -1.49
C SER A 12 -8.33 8.21 -2.84
N LEU A 13 -8.02 7.39 -3.84
CA LEU A 13 -7.87 7.84 -5.22
C LEU A 13 -9.18 7.61 -5.98
N THR A 14 -9.45 8.50 -6.94
CA THR A 14 -10.52 8.26 -7.91
C THR A 14 -10.12 7.10 -8.82
N LYS A 15 -11.11 6.48 -9.47
CA LYS A 15 -10.89 5.37 -10.39
C LYS A 15 -9.91 5.74 -11.51
N GLU A 16 -10.14 6.89 -12.13
CA GLU A 16 -9.33 7.40 -13.24
C GLU A 16 -7.88 7.59 -12.79
N ARG A 17 -7.69 8.21 -11.61
CA ARG A 17 -6.36 8.43 -11.03
C ARG A 17 -5.64 7.15 -10.68
N ARG A 18 -6.37 6.14 -10.18
CA ARG A 18 -5.81 4.81 -9.90
C ARG A 18 -5.32 4.16 -11.19
N GLN A 19 -6.16 4.18 -12.23
CA GLN A 19 -5.85 3.58 -13.53
C GLN A 19 -4.67 4.30 -14.23
N GLU A 20 -4.66 5.63 -14.24
CA GLU A 20 -3.55 6.44 -14.75
C GLU A 20 -2.23 6.04 -14.09
N THR A 21 -2.19 6.03 -12.75
CA THR A 21 -0.99 5.64 -12.01
C THR A 21 -0.57 4.21 -12.32
N TRP A 22 -1.53 3.29 -12.38
CA TRP A 22 -1.29 1.87 -12.65
C TRP A 22 -0.63 1.65 -14.02
N LEU A 23 -1.10 2.35 -15.05
CA LEU A 23 -0.57 2.25 -16.41
C LEU A 23 0.86 2.78 -16.56
N HIS A 24 1.28 3.68 -15.66
CA HIS A 24 2.66 4.19 -15.63
C HIS A 24 3.65 3.26 -14.91
N LEU A 25 3.17 2.21 -14.22
CA LEU A 25 4.03 1.23 -13.56
C LEU A 25 4.61 0.23 -14.58
N SER A 26 5.84 -0.24 -14.33
CA SER A 26 6.41 -1.35 -15.09
C SER A 26 5.66 -2.66 -14.81
N SER A 27 5.77 -3.64 -15.71
CA SER A 27 5.16 -4.96 -15.50
C SER A 27 5.67 -5.64 -14.22
N ALA A 28 6.94 -5.47 -13.86
CA ALA A 28 7.50 -5.99 -12.62
C ALA A 28 6.87 -5.32 -11.39
N GLN A 29 6.72 -3.99 -11.41
CA GLN A 29 6.07 -3.22 -10.34
C GLN A 29 4.60 -3.60 -10.16
N GLN A 30 3.86 -3.74 -11.26
CA GLN A 30 2.47 -4.19 -11.22
C GLN A 30 2.38 -5.59 -10.62
N LEU A 31 3.28 -6.50 -11.02
CA LEU A 31 3.30 -7.87 -10.52
C LEU A 31 3.61 -7.92 -9.01
N ALA A 32 4.58 -7.13 -8.54
CA ALA A 32 4.92 -7.04 -7.13
C ALA A 32 3.72 -6.57 -6.30
N ILE A 33 3.08 -5.46 -6.71
CA ILE A 33 1.89 -4.94 -6.03
C ILE A 33 0.75 -5.97 -6.06
N GLN A 34 0.47 -6.58 -7.22
CA GLN A 34 -0.60 -7.58 -7.35
C GLN A 34 -0.34 -8.80 -6.46
N ARG A 35 0.89 -9.34 -6.45
CA ARG A 35 1.26 -10.50 -5.64
C ARG A 35 0.96 -10.25 -4.17
N HIS A 36 1.40 -9.10 -3.65
CA HIS A 36 1.25 -8.80 -2.24
C HIS A 36 -0.17 -8.42 -1.84
N ILE A 37 -0.86 -7.61 -2.65
CA ILE A 37 -2.28 -7.27 -2.38
C ILE A 37 -3.15 -8.51 -2.43
N ARG A 38 -2.96 -9.38 -3.43
CA ARG A 38 -3.69 -10.64 -3.53
C ARG A 38 -3.39 -11.54 -2.34
N TYR A 39 -2.13 -11.72 -1.97
CA TYR A 39 -1.76 -12.51 -0.79
C TYR A 39 -2.41 -11.97 0.49
N GLN A 40 -2.41 -10.65 0.70
CA GLN A 40 -3.06 -10.03 1.86
C GLN A 40 -4.56 -10.27 1.86
N GLN A 41 -5.23 -10.11 0.72
CA GLN A 41 -6.64 -10.45 0.59
C GLN A 41 -6.86 -11.92 0.92
N THR A 42 -6.21 -12.84 0.20
CA THR A 42 -6.34 -14.29 0.42
C THR A 42 -6.07 -14.68 1.88
N SER A 43 -5.04 -14.15 2.53
CA SER A 43 -4.75 -14.43 3.95
C SER A 43 -5.86 -13.98 4.89
N LEU A 44 -6.48 -12.81 4.66
CA LEU A 44 -7.64 -12.38 5.44
C LEU A 44 -8.79 -13.38 5.35
N PHE A 45 -8.96 -14.04 4.20
CA PHE A 45 -9.98 -15.05 4.00
C PHE A 45 -9.57 -16.44 4.50
N MET A 46 -8.30 -16.82 4.41
CA MET A 46 -7.76 -18.08 4.94
C MET A 46 -7.81 -18.17 6.47
N ASN A 47 -7.83 -17.02 7.16
CA ASN A 47 -8.13 -16.98 8.60
C ASN A 47 -9.54 -17.49 8.94
N TYR A 48 -10.37 -17.74 7.93
CA TYR A 48 -11.66 -18.41 8.04
C TYR A 48 -11.55 -19.71 7.26
N GLU A 49 -11.88 -20.85 7.89
CA GLU A 49 -11.96 -22.11 7.17
C GLU A 49 -13.10 -22.01 6.14
N LEU A 50 -12.75 -21.82 4.85
CA LEU A 50 -13.71 -21.71 3.75
C LEU A 50 -14.20 -23.09 3.31
N VAL A 51 -14.86 -23.81 4.20
CA VAL A 51 -15.49 -25.10 3.88
C VAL A 51 -16.89 -24.83 3.34
N GLY A 52 -17.00 -24.72 2.02
CA GLY A 52 -18.27 -24.45 1.35
C GLY A 52 -18.85 -25.70 0.70
N HIS A 53 -20.07 -26.09 1.08
CA HIS A 53 -20.80 -27.23 0.50
C HIS A 53 -19.97 -28.53 0.37
N GLY A 54 -19.12 -28.84 1.36
CA GLY A 54 -18.34 -30.09 1.39
C GLY A 54 -17.18 -30.16 0.38
N ARG A 55 -16.79 -29.03 -0.23
CA ARG A 55 -15.56 -28.90 -1.04
C ARG A 55 -14.66 -27.81 -0.47
N HIS A 56 -13.37 -27.91 -0.72
CA HIS A 56 -12.46 -26.81 -0.46
C HIS A 56 -12.64 -25.75 -1.55
N TRP A 57 -12.97 -24.54 -1.11
CA TRP A 57 -13.06 -23.38 -1.97
C TRP A 57 -11.96 -22.39 -1.57
N SER A 58 -11.24 -21.90 -2.56
CA SER A 58 -10.22 -20.88 -2.38
C SER A 58 -10.70 -19.57 -2.98
N LEU A 59 -10.62 -18.48 -2.22
CA LEU A 59 -10.79 -17.16 -2.82
C LEU A 59 -9.58 -16.82 -3.68
N VAL A 60 -9.86 -16.61 -4.96
CA VAL A 60 -8.83 -16.29 -5.96
C VAL A 60 -8.82 -14.83 -6.34
N ASP A 61 -9.95 -14.12 -6.20
CA ASP A 61 -10.07 -12.74 -6.62
C ASP A 61 -11.20 -12.00 -5.89
N TYR A 62 -11.09 -10.67 -5.85
CA TYR A 62 -12.08 -9.75 -5.30
C TYR A 62 -12.16 -8.51 -6.18
N HIS A 63 -13.36 -8.22 -6.67
CA HIS A 63 -13.62 -7.05 -7.53
C HIS A 63 -14.56 -6.06 -6.84
N GLU A 64 -14.24 -4.78 -6.98
CA GLU A 64 -15.11 -3.67 -6.58
C GLU A 64 -15.67 -2.96 -7.82
N ASN A 65 -17.00 -2.91 -7.92
CA ASN A 65 -17.71 -2.17 -8.94
C ASN A 65 -17.79 -0.69 -8.55
N LEU A 66 -16.83 0.08 -9.04
CA LEU A 66 -16.77 1.52 -8.85
C LEU A 66 -17.89 2.27 -9.59
N ASN A 67 -18.60 1.61 -10.51
CA ASN A 67 -19.66 2.17 -11.34
C ASN A 67 -21.06 1.67 -10.94
N TYR A 68 -21.23 1.19 -9.70
CA TYR A 68 -22.47 0.54 -9.27
C TYR A 68 -23.73 1.40 -9.47
N ASP A 69 -23.61 2.72 -9.34
CA ASP A 69 -24.73 3.65 -9.49
C ASP A 69 -25.02 3.99 -10.96
N THR A 70 -24.04 3.83 -11.86
CA THR A 70 -24.14 4.19 -13.28
C THR A 70 -24.46 2.96 -14.14
N LYS A 71 -25.74 2.75 -14.44
CA LYS A 71 -26.24 1.54 -15.14
C LYS A 71 -25.63 1.29 -16.53
N ASN A 72 -25.17 2.32 -17.23
CA ASN A 72 -24.67 2.21 -18.60
C ASN A 72 -23.20 1.74 -18.69
N LEU A 73 -22.52 1.58 -17.55
CA LEU A 73 -21.15 1.10 -17.48
C LEU A 73 -21.11 -0.38 -17.08
N PRO A 74 -20.02 -1.11 -17.36
CA PRO A 74 -19.87 -2.51 -16.99
C PRO A 74 -20.18 -2.74 -15.50
N GLN A 75 -21.05 -3.71 -15.22
CA GLN A 75 -21.52 -4.05 -13.88
C GLN A 75 -21.00 -5.42 -13.47
N LEU A 76 -20.84 -5.62 -12.17
CA LEU A 76 -20.58 -6.94 -11.59
C LEU A 76 -21.89 -7.62 -11.23
N TYR A 77 -21.93 -8.94 -11.41
CA TYR A 77 -23.10 -9.77 -11.11
C TYR A 77 -22.71 -10.98 -10.28
N CYS A 78 -23.58 -11.37 -9.37
CA CYS A 78 -23.54 -12.67 -8.72
C CYS A 78 -24.01 -13.73 -9.73
N ASP A 79 -23.61 -14.98 -9.55
CA ASP A 79 -24.12 -16.09 -10.36
C ASP A 79 -25.65 -16.28 -10.22
N CYS A 80 -26.28 -15.73 -9.18
CA CYS A 80 -27.74 -15.66 -9.09
C CYS A 80 -28.39 -14.56 -9.95
N GLY A 81 -27.60 -13.78 -10.70
CA GLY A 81 -28.04 -12.66 -11.53
C GLY A 81 -28.16 -11.31 -10.78
N ARG A 82 -27.97 -11.27 -9.45
CA ARG A 82 -28.03 -10.01 -8.70
C ARG A 82 -26.84 -9.11 -9.02
N ARG A 83 -27.09 -7.82 -9.28
CA ARG A 83 -26.05 -6.82 -9.46
C ARG A 83 -25.28 -6.57 -8.17
N LEU A 84 -23.95 -6.49 -8.27
CA LEU A 84 -23.04 -6.40 -7.12
C LEU A 84 -22.20 -5.12 -7.15
N LYS A 85 -22.02 -4.53 -5.97
CA LYS A 85 -20.96 -3.55 -5.71
C LYS A 85 -19.62 -4.22 -5.42
N HIS A 86 -19.66 -5.38 -4.78
CA HIS A 86 -18.48 -6.15 -4.38
C HIS A 86 -18.69 -7.61 -4.80
N GLN A 87 -17.75 -8.16 -5.55
CA GLN A 87 -17.80 -9.52 -6.08
C GLN A 87 -16.61 -10.32 -5.56
N TYR A 88 -16.91 -11.49 -5.02
CA TYR A 88 -15.95 -12.46 -4.51
C TYR A 88 -15.90 -13.62 -5.51
N ILE A 89 -14.70 -13.99 -5.96
CA ILE A 89 -14.50 -15.08 -6.92
C ILE A 89 -13.83 -16.25 -6.20
N LEU A 90 -14.58 -17.34 -6.04
CA LEU A 90 -14.08 -18.58 -5.47
C LEU A 90 -13.74 -19.56 -6.60
N ILE A 91 -12.71 -20.38 -6.37
CA ILE A 91 -12.40 -21.54 -7.19
C ILE A 91 -12.40 -22.79 -6.30
N ASN A 92 -12.88 -23.92 -6.80
CA ASN A 92 -12.69 -25.20 -6.11
C ASN A 92 -11.50 -25.99 -6.68
N ASP A 93 -11.22 -27.12 -6.06
CA ASP A 93 -10.12 -28.02 -6.45
C ASP A 93 -10.26 -28.59 -7.89
N LEU A 94 -11.47 -28.56 -8.46
CA LEU A 94 -11.77 -28.97 -9.84
C LEU A 94 -11.60 -27.83 -10.85
N GLY A 95 -11.27 -26.62 -10.38
CA GLY A 95 -11.12 -25.43 -11.23
C GLY A 95 -12.42 -24.68 -11.53
N GLU A 96 -13.56 -25.10 -10.97
CA GLU A 96 -14.83 -24.42 -11.17
C GLU A 96 -14.82 -23.08 -10.43
N LYS A 97 -15.19 -22.01 -11.14
CA LYS A 97 -15.22 -20.65 -10.58
C LYS A 97 -16.65 -20.19 -10.36
N ILE A 98 -16.89 -19.56 -9.21
CA ILE A 98 -18.18 -18.96 -8.87
C ILE A 98 -18.01 -17.52 -8.42
N LYS A 99 -18.99 -16.67 -8.75
CA LYS A 99 -19.00 -15.23 -8.47
C LYS A 99 -20.12 -14.89 -7.51
N LEU A 100 -19.75 -14.40 -6.33
CA LEU A 100 -20.69 -14.21 -5.22
C LEU A 100 -20.70 -12.75 -4.76
N GLY A 101 -21.87 -12.29 -4.32
CA GLY A 101 -21.99 -11.09 -3.48
C GLY A 101 -21.67 -11.42 -2.02
N ILE A 102 -21.60 -10.42 -1.15
CA ILE A 102 -21.22 -10.64 0.27
C ILE A 102 -22.16 -11.61 1.00
N THR A 103 -23.47 -11.54 0.75
CA THR A 103 -24.47 -12.41 1.40
C THR A 103 -24.28 -13.86 0.95
N HIS A 104 -24.30 -14.12 -0.36
CA HIS A 104 -24.08 -15.46 -0.88
C HIS A 104 -22.68 -16.00 -0.56
N PHE A 105 -21.68 -15.13 -0.50
CA PHE A 105 -20.36 -15.52 -0.04
C PHE A 105 -20.42 -16.01 1.41
N ALA A 106 -21.04 -15.25 2.31
CA ALA A 106 -21.20 -15.62 3.71
C ALA A 106 -21.96 -16.94 3.89
N ASP A 107 -23.10 -17.08 3.20
CA ASP A 107 -23.92 -18.28 3.21
C ASP A 107 -23.15 -19.49 2.67
N HIS A 108 -22.40 -19.30 1.58
CA HIS A 108 -21.67 -20.39 0.93
C HIS A 108 -20.56 -20.93 1.84
N ILE A 109 -19.85 -20.09 2.59
CA ILE A 109 -18.73 -20.52 3.45
C ILE A 109 -19.16 -20.71 4.92
N GLY A 110 -20.44 -20.56 5.24
CA GLY A 110 -20.98 -20.80 6.58
C GLY A 110 -20.59 -19.76 7.63
N ILE A 111 -20.25 -18.53 7.25
CA ILE A 111 -19.97 -17.44 8.21
C ILE A 111 -21.17 -16.52 8.36
N SER A 112 -21.29 -15.88 9.53
CA SER A 112 -22.32 -14.86 9.72
C SER A 112 -22.09 -13.64 8.81
N GLU A 113 -23.19 -13.00 8.41
CA GLU A 113 -23.12 -11.76 7.63
C GLU A 113 -22.32 -10.66 8.36
N GLN A 114 -22.35 -10.63 9.70
CA GLN A 114 -21.57 -9.68 10.49
C GLN A 114 -20.05 -9.89 10.30
N VAL A 115 -19.59 -11.14 10.32
CA VAL A 115 -18.18 -11.49 10.05
C VAL A 115 -17.81 -11.13 8.61
N ALA A 116 -18.70 -11.42 7.66
CA ALA A 116 -18.51 -11.06 6.26
C ALA A 116 -18.39 -9.53 6.06
N ARG A 117 -19.17 -8.73 6.79
CA ARG A 117 -19.07 -7.26 6.79
C ARG A 117 -17.77 -6.77 7.42
N GLN A 118 -17.29 -7.41 8.49
CA GLN A 118 -15.99 -7.09 9.08
C GLN A 118 -14.85 -7.37 8.11
N LEU A 119 -14.90 -8.51 7.41
CA LEU A 119 -13.98 -8.86 6.33
C LEU A 119 -13.97 -7.78 5.24
N GLN A 120 -15.15 -7.40 4.74
CA GLN A 120 -15.28 -6.34 3.76
C GLN A 120 -14.62 -5.03 4.22
N ALA A 121 -14.79 -4.65 5.49
CA ALA A 121 -14.15 -3.47 6.05
C ALA A 121 -12.61 -3.59 6.08
N GLN A 122 -12.05 -4.77 6.31
CA GLN A 122 -10.60 -5.01 6.22
C GLN A 122 -10.11 -4.92 4.77
N ILE A 123 -10.86 -5.46 3.81
CA ILE A 123 -10.53 -5.34 2.38
C ILE A 123 -10.55 -3.86 1.96
N HIS A 124 -11.53 -3.08 2.41
CA HIS A 124 -11.53 -1.64 2.16
C HIS A 124 -10.31 -0.96 2.76
N ARG A 125 -9.84 -1.38 3.95
CA ARG A 125 -8.57 -0.89 4.50
C ARG A 125 -7.38 -1.24 3.61
N LEU A 126 -7.32 -2.44 3.05
CA LEU A 126 -6.30 -2.80 2.05
C LEU A 126 -6.39 -1.91 0.80
N ASN A 127 -7.59 -1.64 0.29
CA ASN A 127 -7.78 -0.73 -0.84
C ASN A 127 -7.30 0.70 -0.53
N PHE A 128 -7.57 1.20 0.67
CA PHE A 128 -7.01 2.48 1.11
C PHE A 128 -5.48 2.44 1.21
N GLY A 129 -4.90 1.31 1.65
CA GLY A 129 -3.46 1.08 1.64
C GLY A 129 -2.87 1.08 0.23
N LEU A 130 -3.54 0.45 -0.73
CA LEU A 130 -3.17 0.50 -2.15
C LEU A 130 -3.24 1.93 -2.70
N ASP A 131 -4.30 2.68 -2.39
CA ASP A 131 -4.45 4.07 -2.81
C ASP A 131 -3.35 4.97 -2.23
N GLU A 132 -2.97 4.74 -0.96
CA GLU A 132 -1.83 5.42 -0.33
C GLU A 132 -0.51 5.06 -1.03
N LEU A 133 -0.27 3.78 -1.29
CA LEU A 133 0.91 3.30 -2.01
C LEU A 133 1.04 3.96 -3.38
N LEU A 134 -0.04 3.95 -4.18
CA LEU A 134 -0.06 4.59 -5.49
C LEU A 134 0.19 6.11 -5.39
N GLN A 135 -0.39 6.78 -4.39
CA GLN A 135 -0.11 8.19 -4.16
C GLN A 135 1.37 8.45 -3.80
N ARG A 136 2.01 7.55 -3.04
CA ARG A 136 3.43 7.64 -2.70
C ARG A 136 4.33 7.43 -3.90
N ILE A 137 3.98 6.48 -4.79
CA ILE A 137 4.71 6.27 -6.05
C ILE A 137 4.68 7.54 -6.90
N ARG A 138 3.52 8.18 -7.05
CA ARG A 138 3.39 9.46 -7.79
C ARG A 138 4.22 10.60 -7.22
N ARG A 139 4.47 10.58 -5.90
CA ARG A 139 5.31 11.57 -5.22
C ARG A 139 6.79 11.21 -5.26
N HIS A 140 7.17 10.15 -5.98
CA HIS A 140 8.52 9.60 -6.02
C HIS A 140 9.08 9.31 -4.61
N ALA A 141 8.21 8.86 -3.70
CA ALA A 141 8.56 8.65 -2.30
C ALA A 141 9.38 7.37 -2.06
N GLY A 142 10.07 6.83 -3.08
CA GLY A 142 10.92 5.64 -2.97
C GLY A 142 12.24 5.93 -2.25
N LEU A 143 12.99 4.87 -1.95
CA LEU A 143 14.38 4.98 -1.52
C LEU A 143 15.24 5.44 -2.71
N ASN A 144 16.31 6.19 -2.47
CA ASN A 144 17.27 6.49 -3.52
C ASN A 144 18.12 5.22 -3.86
N PRO A 145 18.78 5.15 -5.03
CA PRO A 145 19.49 3.94 -5.44
C PRO A 145 20.59 3.48 -4.47
N ALA A 146 21.23 4.40 -3.75
CA ALA A 146 22.25 4.05 -2.75
C ALA A 146 21.61 3.35 -1.54
N MET A 147 20.49 3.89 -1.04
CA MET A 147 19.73 3.32 0.07
C MET A 147 19.10 1.99 -0.30
N GLN A 148 18.61 1.83 -1.54
CA GLN A 148 18.06 0.57 -2.05
C GLN A 148 19.10 -0.54 -2.00
N ARG A 149 20.27 -0.33 -2.62
CA ARG A 149 21.37 -1.30 -2.62
C ARG A 149 21.85 -1.63 -1.22
N TRP A 150 21.99 -0.61 -0.37
CA TRP A 150 22.39 -0.80 1.00
C TRP A 150 21.36 -1.67 1.77
N PHE A 151 20.06 -1.38 1.64
CA PHE A 151 19.02 -2.19 2.27
C PHE A 151 19.06 -3.65 1.80
N LEU A 152 19.14 -3.88 0.49
CA LEU A 152 19.17 -5.25 -0.07
C LEU A 152 20.36 -6.08 0.42
N THR A 153 21.47 -5.41 0.80
CA THR A 153 22.68 -6.06 1.33
C THR A 153 22.64 -6.21 2.86
N ASN A 154 21.79 -5.48 3.57
CA ASN A 154 21.74 -5.41 5.03
C ASN A 154 20.32 -5.72 5.56
N GLN A 155 19.65 -6.70 4.95
CA GLN A 155 18.28 -7.07 5.32
C GLN A 155 18.20 -7.65 6.74
N ASP A 156 19.28 -8.27 7.21
CA ASP A 156 19.47 -8.81 8.56
C ASP A 156 19.32 -7.75 9.66
N LEU A 157 19.56 -6.47 9.34
CA LEU A 157 19.34 -5.35 10.26
C LEU A 157 17.86 -4.98 10.45
N PHE A 158 16.95 -5.61 9.70
CA PHE A 158 15.51 -5.35 9.72
C PHE A 158 14.70 -6.65 9.87
N PRO A 159 14.87 -7.41 10.97
CA PRO A 159 14.20 -8.70 11.17
C PRO A 159 12.68 -8.58 11.24
N ASP A 160 12.16 -7.42 11.66
CA ASP A 160 10.71 -7.15 11.78
C ASP A 160 10.12 -6.54 10.48
N ALA A 161 10.91 -6.44 9.41
CA ALA A 161 10.39 -5.91 8.15
C ALA A 161 9.32 -6.84 7.55
N PRO A 162 8.20 -6.30 7.04
CA PRO A 162 7.22 -7.08 6.31
C PRO A 162 7.85 -7.84 5.14
N ASN A 163 7.39 -9.06 4.90
CA ASN A 163 7.92 -9.95 3.85
C ASN A 163 7.93 -9.34 2.44
N HIS A 164 7.05 -8.36 2.17
CA HIS A 164 6.98 -7.65 0.88
C HIS A 164 8.00 -6.53 0.72
N THR A 165 8.74 -6.17 1.76
CA THR A 165 9.66 -5.03 1.76
C THR A 165 10.78 -5.23 0.75
N ALA A 166 11.38 -6.42 0.69
CA ALA A 166 12.46 -6.73 -0.25
C ALA A 166 11.99 -6.62 -1.70
N ASP A 167 10.89 -7.28 -2.06
CA ASP A 167 10.29 -7.23 -3.40
C ASP A 167 9.99 -5.77 -3.81
N PHE A 168 9.38 -4.99 -2.91
CA PHE A 168 9.09 -3.58 -3.20
C PHE A 168 10.36 -2.76 -3.45
N VAL A 169 11.39 -2.93 -2.60
CA VAL A 169 12.64 -2.18 -2.78
C VAL A 169 13.38 -2.61 -4.05
N SER A 170 13.39 -3.89 -4.40
CA SER A 170 14.01 -4.37 -5.63
C SER A 170 13.31 -3.84 -6.88
N ASP A 171 11.98 -3.68 -6.85
CA ASP A 171 11.19 -3.17 -7.97
C ASP A 171 11.06 -1.63 -7.98
N ASN A 172 11.90 -0.93 -7.21
CA ASN A 172 11.90 0.52 -7.10
C ASN A 172 10.53 1.09 -6.65
N LEU A 173 9.82 0.33 -5.83
CA LEU A 173 8.59 0.73 -5.16
C LEU A 173 8.90 1.27 -3.75
N PRO A 174 8.10 2.21 -3.24
CA PRO A 174 8.27 2.69 -1.88
C PRO A 174 7.84 1.60 -0.88
N PRO A 175 8.71 1.17 0.05
CA PRO A 175 8.30 0.26 1.12
C PRO A 175 7.33 0.95 2.09
N ASP A 176 6.77 0.24 3.06
CA ASP A 176 5.87 0.82 4.06
C ASP A 176 6.51 2.03 4.75
N ARG A 177 5.70 3.03 5.09
CA ARG A 177 6.20 4.35 5.51
C ARG A 177 7.16 4.28 6.71
N ASP A 178 6.81 3.46 7.71
CA ASP A 178 7.59 3.34 8.94
C ASP A 178 8.89 2.59 8.68
N ILE A 179 8.83 1.52 7.89
CA ILE A 179 10.00 0.75 7.44
C ILE A 179 10.92 1.61 6.59
N GLN A 180 10.38 2.41 5.67
CA GLN A 180 11.18 3.36 4.89
C GLN A 180 11.91 4.35 5.80
N ALA A 181 11.22 4.91 6.79
CA ALA A 181 11.82 5.87 7.72
C ALA A 181 12.91 5.21 8.57
N GLU A 182 12.73 3.94 8.95
CA GLU A 182 13.74 3.15 9.63
C GLU A 182 14.96 2.87 8.75
N ILE A 183 14.76 2.39 7.52
CA ILE A 183 15.85 2.17 6.55
C ILE A 183 16.67 3.46 6.37
N VAL A 184 16.00 4.60 6.18
CA VAL A 184 16.68 5.90 6.03
C VAL A 184 17.46 6.27 7.29
N ARG A 185 16.90 6.07 8.48
CA ARG A 185 17.57 6.36 9.75
C ARG A 185 18.80 5.49 9.94
N THR A 186 18.67 4.18 9.74
CA THR A 186 19.75 3.20 9.92
C THR A 186 20.85 3.39 8.88
N TYR A 187 20.48 3.62 7.61
CA TYR A 187 21.43 3.97 6.55
C TYR A 187 22.24 5.21 6.92
N LYS A 188 21.57 6.29 7.34
CA LYS A 188 22.23 7.55 7.73
C LYS A 188 23.15 7.34 8.92
N LYS A 189 22.75 6.57 9.94
CA LYS A 189 23.58 6.28 11.12
C LYS A 189 24.87 5.57 10.73
N ASN A 190 24.79 4.57 9.84
CA ASN A 190 25.95 3.77 9.42
C ASN A 190 26.86 4.51 8.42
N ASN A 191 26.29 5.39 7.59
CA ASN A 191 27.03 6.14 6.58
C ASN A 191 27.31 7.60 7.01
N TYR A 192 27.09 7.93 8.29
CA TYR A 192 27.30 9.28 8.79
C TYR A 192 28.80 9.57 8.86
N VAL A 193 29.28 10.40 7.94
CA VAL A 193 30.60 11.03 8.06
C VAL A 193 30.42 12.35 8.78
N LYS A 194 31.04 12.49 9.96
CA LYS A 194 31.04 13.74 10.73
C LYS A 194 31.70 14.82 9.89
N LYS A 195 30.90 15.78 9.39
CA LYS A 195 31.44 16.94 8.69
C LYS A 195 32.37 17.69 9.63
N ALA A 196 33.59 17.99 9.16
CA ALA A 196 34.51 18.86 9.89
C ALA A 196 33.78 20.17 10.22
N ARG A 197 33.86 20.60 11.49
CA ARG A 197 33.30 21.89 11.90
C ARG A 197 34.12 22.98 11.23
N VAL A 198 33.62 23.50 10.11
CA VAL A 198 34.16 24.73 9.52
C VAL A 198 33.69 25.86 10.42
N HIS A 199 34.60 26.35 11.27
CA HIS A 199 34.38 27.60 11.99
C HIS A 199 34.42 28.71 10.94
N LYS A 200 33.26 29.08 10.37
CA LYS A 200 33.17 30.30 9.57
C LYS A 200 33.50 31.44 10.53
N LYS A 201 34.69 32.02 10.39
CA LYS A 201 34.96 33.35 10.95
C LYS A 201 33.98 34.28 10.23
N THR A 202 32.87 34.60 10.87
CA THR A 202 32.08 35.77 10.48
C THR A 202 32.95 36.97 10.79
N THR A 203 33.66 37.48 9.80
CA THR A 203 34.27 38.81 9.89
C THR A 203 33.10 39.77 10.03
N LYS A 204 32.76 40.16 11.26
CA LYS A 204 31.82 41.27 11.46
C LYS A 204 32.51 42.49 10.84
N LEU A 205 31.87 43.13 9.86
CA LEU A 205 32.38 44.41 9.35
C LEU A 205 32.56 45.34 10.56
N ASN A 206 33.74 45.97 10.65
CA ASN A 206 33.99 47.00 11.65
C ASN A 206 32.99 48.16 11.43
N LYS A 207 32.65 48.87 12.50
CA LYS A 207 31.69 49.99 12.52
C LYS A 207 32.00 51.04 11.45
N ASP A 208 33.28 51.28 11.17
CA ASP A 208 33.73 52.23 10.14
C ASP A 208 33.37 51.76 8.72
N ALA A 209 33.48 50.44 8.46
CA ALA A 209 33.09 49.84 7.18
C ALA A 209 31.57 49.81 6.99
N TRP A 210 30.78 49.82 8.07
CA TRP A 210 29.34 50.05 7.99
C TRP A 210 29.03 51.50 7.63
N GLN A 211 29.79 52.47 8.14
CA GLN A 211 29.55 53.89 7.83
C GLN A 211 29.91 54.25 6.38
N GLU A 212 30.91 53.60 5.79
CA GLU A 212 31.24 53.79 4.36
C GLU A 212 30.16 53.26 3.42
N ILE A 213 29.55 52.10 3.73
CA ILE A 213 28.53 51.49 2.87
C ILE A 213 27.24 52.32 2.79
N PHE A 214 26.93 53.09 3.83
CA PHE A 214 25.72 53.93 3.93
C PHE A 214 26.02 55.42 3.78
N ARG A 215 27.18 55.80 3.19
CA ARG A 215 27.55 57.20 3.05
C ARG A 215 26.81 57.92 1.91
N ASP A 216 26.33 57.17 0.92
CA ASP A 216 25.71 57.69 -0.31
C ASP A 216 24.25 57.21 -0.51
N ILE A 217 23.57 56.79 0.57
CA ILE A 217 22.12 56.53 0.62
C ILE A 217 21.48 57.56 1.55
#